data_AF-A0A1Q7V2T9-F1
#
_entry.id   AF-A0A1Q7V2T9-F1
#
_cell.length_a   1.000
_cell.length_b   1.000
_cell.length_c   1.000
_cell.angle_alpha   90.00
_cell.angle_beta   90.00
_cell.angle_gamma   90.00
#
_symmetry.space_group_name_H-M   'P 1'
#
loop_
_entity.id
_entity.type
_entity.pdbx_description
1 polymer ?
#
loop_
_entity_poly.entity_id
_entity_poly.type
_entity_poly.pdbx_seq_one_letter_code
_entity_poly.pdbx_strand_id
1 'polypeptide(L)' 'MCHTIRGTDAGSRFGPDLTHLASRNMIAAETLPNTRGAMAGWILDPQRIKPGTEMSPNSLAPDDLQALLAYLQTLQ' A
#
# COMPACT_ATOMS: atom_id res chain seq x y z
N MET A 1 3.73 -12.74 0.87
CA MET A 1 3.46 -12.05 -0.42
C MET A 1 1.95 -11.93 -0.60
N CYS A 2 1.38 -10.72 -0.50
CA CYS A 2 -0.08 -10.52 -0.41
C CYS A 2 -0.71 -9.82 -1.63
N HIS A 3 0.06 -9.06 -2.39
CA HIS A 3 -0.46 -8.23 -3.48
C HIS A 3 -0.02 -8.74 -4.86
N THR A 4 -0.76 -8.31 -5.88
CA THR A 4 -0.37 -8.43 -7.29
C THR A 4 0.16 -7.10 -7.80
N ILE A 5 1.23 -7.14 -8.61
CA ILE A 5 1.67 -6.04 -9.48
C ILE A 5 1.99 -6.66 -10.83
N ARG A 6 1.14 -6.40 -11.83
CA ARG A 6 1.31 -6.97 -13.19
C ARG A 6 2.63 -6.50 -13.80
N GLY A 7 3.33 -7.40 -14.47
CA GLY A 7 4.68 -7.15 -15.01
C GLY A 7 5.82 -7.46 -14.04
N THR A 8 5.51 -7.98 -12.85
CA THR A 8 6.48 -8.49 -11.87
C THR A 8 6.09 -9.91 -11.43
N ASP A 9 6.95 -10.56 -10.64
CA ASP A 9 6.63 -11.87 -10.04
C ASP A 9 5.61 -11.80 -8.88
N ALA A 10 5.18 -10.59 -8.48
CA ALA A 10 4.15 -10.42 -7.46
C ALA A 10 2.75 -10.70 -8.06
N GLY A 11 2.19 -11.87 -7.75
CA GLY A 11 0.91 -12.35 -8.31
C GLY A 11 -0.12 -12.82 -7.28
N SER A 12 -0.02 -12.38 -6.02
CA SER A 12 -0.94 -12.83 -4.96
C SER A 12 -2.30 -12.13 -5.03
N ARG A 13 -3.37 -12.88 -4.75
CA ARG A 13 -4.77 -12.41 -4.76
C ARG A 13 -5.35 -12.21 -3.36
N PHE A 14 -4.53 -12.35 -2.31
CA PHE A 14 -5.00 -12.20 -0.93
C PHE A 14 -5.38 -10.75 -0.62
N GLY A 15 -4.55 -9.80 -1.05
CA GLY A 15 -4.81 -8.37 -0.99
C GLY A 15 -5.23 -7.80 -2.34
N PRO A 16 -5.60 -6.50 -2.39
CA PRO A 16 -5.94 -5.82 -3.63
C PRO A 16 -4.75 -5.77 -4.59
N ASP A 17 -5.05 -5.79 -5.90
CA ASP A 17 -4.10 -5.51 -6.97
C ASP A 17 -3.51 -4.09 -6.76
N LEU A 18 -2.21 -3.92 -6.90
CA LEU A 18 -1.52 -2.62 -6.77
C LEU A 18 -1.02 -2.08 -8.11
N THR A 19 -1.26 -2.77 -9.22
CA THR A 19 -0.76 -2.41 -10.57
C THR A 19 -1.02 -0.94 -10.94
N HIS A 20 -2.19 -0.42 -10.58
CA HIS A 20 -2.62 0.94 -10.89
C HIS A 20 -2.85 1.78 -9.62
N LEU A 21 -2.07 1.52 -8.57
CA LEU A 21 -2.24 2.17 -7.26
C LEU A 21 -2.16 3.70 -7.36
N ALA A 22 -1.24 4.25 -8.13
CA ALA A 22 -1.02 5.68 -8.28
C ALA A 22 -2.20 6.38 -9.00
N SER A 23 -2.93 5.65 -9.85
CA SER A 23 -4.10 6.14 -10.57
C SER A 23 -5.37 6.23 -9.70
N ARG A 24 -5.32 5.77 -8.44
CA ARG A 24 -6.47 5.81 -7.52
C ARG A 24 -6.57 7.15 -6.80
N ASN A 25 -7.80 7.61 -6.59
CA ASN A 25 -8.07 8.76 -5.72
C ASN A 25 -8.02 8.40 -4.23
N MET A 26 -8.39 7.15 -3.88
CA MET A 26 -8.52 6.68 -2.50
C MET A 26 -7.85 5.31 -2.32
N ILE A 27 -7.43 5.00 -1.09
CA ILE A 27 -6.82 3.72 -0.68
C ILE A 27 -7.51 3.16 0.59
N ALA A 28 -7.05 1.98 1.03
CA ALA A 28 -7.56 1.31 2.23
C ALA A 28 -9.08 1.04 2.19
N ALA A 29 -9.61 0.68 1.01
CA ALA A 29 -11.05 0.59 0.73
C ALA A 29 -11.78 1.91 1.05
N GLU A 30 -11.34 2.98 0.38
CA GLU A 30 -11.92 4.33 0.44
C GLU A 30 -11.86 5.03 1.81
N THR A 31 -11.06 4.51 2.74
CA THR A 31 -10.90 5.10 4.08
C THR A 31 -9.96 6.31 4.06
N LEU A 32 -9.03 6.37 3.11
CA LEU A 32 -8.00 7.40 3.03
C LEU A 32 -7.85 7.96 1.61
N PRO A 33 -7.55 9.27 1.45
CA PRO A 33 -7.09 9.80 0.18
C PRO A 33 -5.73 9.18 -0.18
N ASN A 34 -5.48 8.97 -1.47
CA ASN A 34 -4.23 8.40 -1.98
C ASN A 34 -3.10 9.44 -2.00
N THR A 35 -2.75 9.95 -0.82
CA THR A 35 -1.63 10.87 -0.62
C THR A 35 -0.44 10.11 -0.03
N ARG A 36 0.78 10.61 -0.25
CA ARG A 36 2.00 9.97 0.26
C ARG A 36 1.97 9.79 1.78
N GLY A 37 1.50 10.79 2.53
CA GLY A 37 1.41 10.73 3.99
C GLY A 37 0.38 9.71 4.49
N ALA A 38 -0.80 9.67 3.87
CA ALA A 38 -1.83 8.69 4.21
C ALA A 38 -1.38 7.26 3.89
N MET A 39 -0.71 7.07 2.74
CA MET A 39 -0.14 5.78 2.36
C MET A 39 0.95 5.33 3.33
N ALA A 40 1.83 6.23 3.78
CA ALA A 40 2.84 5.93 4.78
C ALA A 40 2.22 5.45 6.10
N GLY A 41 1.22 6.17 6.61
CA GLY A 41 0.49 5.78 7.82
C GLY A 41 -0.19 4.41 7.68
N TRP A 42 -0.82 4.17 6.53
CA TRP A 42 -1.46 2.88 6.23
C TRP A 42 -0.48 1.71 6.18
N ILE A 43 0.71 1.89 5.61
CA ILE A 43 1.72 0.82 5.51
C ILE A 43 2.30 0.46 6.89
N LEU A 44 2.55 1.47 7.72
CA LEU A 44 3.18 1.30 9.04
C LEU A 44 2.21 0.75 10.08
N ASP A 45 0.98 1.27 10.14
CA ASP A 45 0.00 0.90 11.17
C ASP A 45 -1.44 0.90 10.61
N PRO A 46 -1.79 -0.12 9.80
CA PRO A 46 -3.12 -0.23 9.21
C PRO A 46 -4.21 -0.51 10.25
N GLN A 47 -3.88 -1.14 11.39
CA GLN A 47 -4.85 -1.42 12.46
C GLN A 47 -5.36 -0.15 13.13
N ARG A 48 -4.51 0.87 13.30
CA ARG A 48 -4.92 2.16 13.84
C ARG A 48 -5.89 2.91 12.94
N ILE A 49 -5.86 2.64 11.63
CA ILE A 49 -6.71 3.30 10.64
C ILE A 49 -7.98 2.50 10.37
N LYS A 50 -7.85 1.18 10.20
CA LYS A 50 -8.96 0.26 9.95
C LYS A 50 -8.81 -0.97 10.84
N PRO A 51 -9.31 -0.93 12.08
CA PRO A 51 -9.26 -2.07 12.99
C PRO A 51 -9.89 -3.32 12.37
N GLY A 52 -9.21 -4.46 12.49
CA GLY A 52 -9.66 -5.74 11.92
C GLY A 52 -9.30 -5.94 10.44
N THR A 53 -8.47 -5.08 9.85
CA THR A 53 -7.91 -5.36 8.52
C THR A 53 -6.89 -6.50 8.56
N GLU A 54 -6.85 -7.33 7.52
CA GLU A 54 -5.86 -8.42 7.42
C GLU A 54 -4.46 -7.95 6.98
N MET A 55 -4.30 -6.66 6.63
CA MET A 55 -2.98 -6.11 6.35
C MET A 55 -2.22 -5.93 7.67
N SER A 56 -1.12 -6.66 7.82
CA SER A 56 -0.26 -6.54 9.01
C SER A 56 0.56 -5.24 9.01
N PRO A 57 0.86 -4.67 10.19
CA PRO A 57 1.78 -3.55 10.30
C PRO A 57 3.19 -3.93 9.82
N ASN A 58 3.92 -2.97 9.26
CA ASN A 58 5.26 -3.17 8.73
C ASN A 58 6.27 -2.30 9.50
N SER A 59 7.33 -2.92 10.02
CA SER A 59 8.45 -2.21 10.64
C SER A 59 9.55 -1.97 9.61
N LEU A 60 9.36 -0.98 8.75
CA LEU A 60 10.35 -0.57 7.74
C LEU A 60 11.30 0.48 8.33
N ALA A 61 12.57 0.44 7.91
CA ALA A 61 13.49 1.55 8.13
C ALA A 61 12.96 2.80 7.39
N PRO A 62 13.25 4.03 7.88
CA PRO A 62 12.74 5.25 7.25
C PRO A 62 13.05 5.35 5.76
N ASP A 63 14.28 5.02 5.34
CA ASP A 63 14.70 5.11 3.94
C ASP A 63 14.00 4.07 3.06
N ASP A 64 13.81 2.85 3.56
CA ASP A 64 13.06 1.80 2.86
C ASP A 64 11.59 2.21 2.65
N LEU A 65 10.98 2.82 3.67
CA LEU A 65 9.63 3.35 3.53
C LEU A 65 9.58 4.45 2.46
N GLN A 66 10.54 5.37 2.44
CA GLN A 66 10.57 6.42 1.41
C GLN A 66 10.75 5.85 0.00
N ALA A 67 11.63 4.86 -0.16
CA ALA A 67 11.84 4.16 -1.42
C ALA A 67 10.60 3.38 -1.88
N LEU A 68 9.96 2.65 -0.96
CA LEU A 68 8.71 1.94 -1.22
C LEU A 68 7.61 2.89 -1.68
N LEU A 69 7.39 3.99 -0.97
CA LEU A 69 6.38 4.98 -1.33
C LEU A 69 6.66 5.59 -2.71
N ALA A 70 7.94 5.85 -3.04
CA ALA A 70 8.31 6.36 -4.35
C ALA A 70 7.98 5.35 -5.46
N TYR A 71 8.30 4.06 -5.26
CA TYR A 71 7.93 2.99 -6.19
C TYR A 71 6.41 2.86 -6.35
N LEU A 72 5.66 2.85 -5.23
CA LEU A 72 4.19 2.75 -5.27
C LEU A 72 3.54 3.91 -6.04
N GLN A 73 4.16 5.09 -6.07
CA GLN A 73 3.71 6.26 -6.83
C GLN A 73 3.95 6.14 -8.34
N THR A 74 4.74 5.17 -8.82
CA THR A 74 4.94 4.94 -10.25
C THR A 74 3.93 3.96 -10.86
N LEU A 75 3.11 3.30 -10.05
CA LEU A 75 2.20 2.23 -10.47
C LEU A 75 0.89 2.79 -11.04
N GLN A 76 0.87 3.16 -12.32
CA GLN A 76 -0.28 3.79 -13.00
C GLN A 76 -1.14 2.85 -13.79
#